data_AF-A0A1G2ZYH8-F1
#
_entry.id   AF-A0A1G2ZYH8-F1
#
_cell.length_a   1.000
_cell.length_b   1.000
_cell.length_c   1.000
_cell.angle_alpha   90.00
_cell.angle_beta   90.00
_cell.angle_gamma   90.00
#
_symmetry.space_group_name_H-M   'P 1'
#
loop_
_entity.id
_entity.type
_entity.pdbx_description
1 polymer ?
#
loop_
_entity_poly.entity_id
_entity_poly.type
_entity_poly.pdbx_seq_one_letter_code
_entity_poly.pdbx_strand_id
1 'polypeptide(L)'
;MGSGHGWSMGWGVAWNFRADNYIIQNPPGAANWMIGCIGERLLKPRPFDSEPDLPEGISDSHGKSVTPKSLYLAQLTERLSPQAVKNIGY
;
A
#
# COMPACT_ATOMS: atom_id res chain seq x y z
N MET A 1 2.12 -6.97 -11.27
CA MET A 1 0.71 -7.02 -11.72
C MET A 1 0.39 -8.47 -12.07
N GLY A 2 -0.75 -9.02 -11.65
CA GLY A 2 -1.09 -10.44 -11.85
C GLY A 2 -1.20 -10.83 -13.33
N SER A 3 -0.98 -12.10 -13.66
CA SER A 3 -0.88 -12.69 -15.01
C SER A 3 -2.15 -12.65 -15.88
N GLY A 4 -3.03 -11.66 -15.70
CA GLY A 4 -4.37 -11.59 -16.31
C GLY A 4 -5.53 -11.79 -15.34
N HIS A 5 -5.24 -12.03 -14.06
CA HIS A 5 -6.24 -12.34 -13.02
C HIS A 5 -6.86 -11.09 -12.34
N GLY A 6 -6.61 -9.89 -12.86
CA GLY A 6 -7.11 -8.63 -12.28
C GLY A 6 -6.21 -8.04 -11.19
N TRP A 7 -6.82 -7.34 -10.23
CA TRP A 7 -6.10 -6.66 -9.13
C TRP A 7 -5.71 -7.64 -8.03
N SER A 8 -4.51 -7.48 -7.47
CA SER A 8 -4.02 -8.29 -6.36
C SER A 8 -4.71 -7.99 -5.03
N MET A 9 -5.41 -6.86 -4.91
CA MET A 9 -6.00 -6.38 -3.66
C MET A 9 -7.16 -5.41 -3.93
N GLY A 10 -8.18 -5.44 -3.08
CA GLY A 10 -9.20 -4.41 -2.91
C GLY A 10 -9.49 -4.22 -1.43
N TRP A 11 -9.60 -2.96 -0.97
CA TRP A 11 -9.68 -2.57 0.45
C TRP A 11 -8.34 -2.71 1.20
N GLY A 12 -7.24 -2.36 0.53
CA GLY A 12 -5.89 -2.47 1.06
C GLY A 12 -5.20 -1.14 1.36
N VAL A 13 -4.29 -1.13 2.33
CA VAL A 13 -3.44 0.03 2.63
C VAL A 13 -1.98 -0.35 2.47
N ALA A 14 -1.28 0.34 1.57
CA ALA A 14 0.17 0.35 1.55
C ALA A 14 0.67 1.46 2.50
N TRP A 15 1.52 1.12 3.45
CA TRP A 15 1.88 1.99 4.57
C TRP A 15 3.39 2.14 4.70
N ASN A 16 3.89 3.37 4.69
CA ASN A 16 5.29 3.72 4.96
C ASN A 16 6.37 2.90 4.22
N PHE A 17 6.06 2.33 3.06
CA PHE A 17 7.06 1.58 2.30
C PHE A 17 7.91 2.51 1.44
N ARG A 18 9.11 2.04 1.08
CA ARG A 18 9.98 2.66 0.09
C ARG A 18 10.24 1.68 -1.04
N ALA A 19 10.04 2.11 -2.27
CA ALA A 19 10.38 1.38 -3.48
C ALA A 19 10.89 2.38 -4.54
N ASP A 20 11.58 1.89 -5.57
CA ASP A 20 11.98 2.75 -6.69
C ASP A 20 10.75 3.25 -7.44
N ASN A 21 9.81 2.35 -7.73
CA ASN A 21 8.50 2.67 -8.30
C ASN A 21 7.43 1.68 -7.81
N TYR A 22 6.16 2.07 -7.95
CA TYR A 22 5.03 1.21 -7.63
C TYR A 22 3.74 1.62 -8.37
N ILE A 23 2.81 0.67 -8.45
CA ILE A 23 1.47 0.85 -9.01
C ILE A 23 0.46 0.47 -7.93
N ILE A 24 -0.38 1.42 -7.54
CA ILE A 24 -1.51 1.18 -6.63
C ILE A 24 -2.74 1.79 -7.31
N GLN A 25 -3.76 0.98 -7.52
CA GLN A 25 -4.96 1.33 -8.30
C GLN A 25 -6.21 0.87 -7.56
N ASN A 26 -7.35 1.48 -7.88
CA ASN A 26 -8.65 1.08 -7.35
C ASN A 26 -9.34 0.08 -8.30
N PRO A 27 -9.65 -1.15 -7.84
CA PRO A 27 -10.54 -2.03 -8.58
C PRO A 27 -11.97 -1.45 -8.64
N PRO A 28 -12.80 -1.85 -9.61
CA PRO A 28 -14.21 -1.52 -9.59
C PRO A 28 -14.88 -1.94 -8.28
N GLY A 29 -15.49 -0.99 -7.57
CA GLY A 29 -16.18 -1.24 -6.30
C GLY A 29 -15.28 -1.42 -5.07
N ALA A 30 -13.98 -1.17 -5.17
CA ALA A 30 -13.05 -1.21 -4.04
C ALA A 30 -12.08 -0.01 -4.05
N ALA A 31 -11.51 0.29 -2.89
CA ALA A 31 -10.50 1.33 -2.74
C ALA A 31 -9.21 0.73 -2.18
N ASN A 32 -8.08 1.24 -2.66
CA ASN A 32 -6.77 1.00 -2.09
C ASN A 32 -6.15 2.34 -1.71
N TRP A 33 -5.37 2.35 -0.64
CA TRP A 33 -4.70 3.52 -0.11
C TRP A 33 -3.20 3.35 -0.11
N MET A 34 -2.50 4.48 -0.21
CA MET A 34 -1.07 4.58 -0.10
C MET A 34 -0.71 5.76 0.78
N ILE A 35 -0.21 5.46 1.98
CA ILE A 35 -0.03 6.44 3.04
C ILE A 35 1.44 6.45 3.47
N GLY A 36 2.08 7.61 3.39
CA GLY A 36 3.47 7.79 3.79
C GLY A 36 4.50 7.06 2.91
N CYS A 37 4.10 6.68 1.70
CA CYS A 37 4.89 5.86 0.78
C CYS A 37 5.87 6.72 -0.03
N ILE A 38 7.07 6.18 -0.27
CA ILE A 38 8.16 6.85 -0.99
C ILE A 38 8.54 6.03 -2.22
N GLY A 39 8.59 6.67 -3.39
CA GLY A 39 8.94 6.03 -4.67
C GLY A 39 8.21 6.70 -5.83
N GLU A 40 8.57 6.37 -7.07
CA GLU A 40 7.84 6.85 -8.24
C GLU A 40 6.47 6.16 -8.36
N ARG A 41 5.43 6.95 -8.66
CA ARG A 41 4.07 6.43 -8.87
C ARG A 41 3.84 6.24 -10.35
N LEU A 42 3.55 4.99 -10.75
CA LEU A 42 3.29 4.66 -12.14
C LEU A 42 1.79 4.40 -12.34
N LEU A 43 1.27 4.94 -13.44
CA LEU A 43 -0.03 4.56 -13.98
C LEU A 43 0.19 3.51 -15.07
N LYS A 44 -0.73 2.55 -15.14
CA LYS A 44 -0.71 1.47 -16.14
C LYS A 44 -2.14 1.08 -16.54
N PRO A 45 -2.36 0.64 -17.78
CA PRO A 45 -3.61 0.01 -18.17
C PRO A 45 -3.73 -1.36 -17.48
N ARG A 46 -4.89 -2.02 -17.64
CA ARG A 46 -5.03 -3.42 -17.25
C ARG A 46 -4.01 -4.28 -18.00
N PRO A 47 -3.62 -5.45 -17.46
CA PRO A 47 -2.85 -6.42 -18.22
C PRO A 47 -3.50 -6.67 -19.59
N PHE A 48 -2.68 -6.65 -20.65
CA PHE A 48 -3.08 -6.86 -22.06
C PHE A 48 -3.87 -5.72 -22.72
N ASP A 49 -4.31 -4.72 -21.97
CA ASP A 49 -4.80 -3.47 -22.54
C ASP A 49 -3.59 -2.56 -22.86
N SER A 50 -3.67 -1.79 -23.94
CA SER A 50 -2.66 -0.76 -24.24
C SER A 50 -3.03 0.60 -23.66
N GLU A 51 -4.33 0.87 -23.51
CA GLU A 51 -4.92 2.12 -23.04
C GLU A 51 -6.35 1.83 -22.51
N PRO A 52 -6.95 2.69 -21.66
CA PRO A 52 -6.31 3.81 -20.99
C PRO A 52 -5.56 3.36 -19.73
N ASP A 53 -4.62 4.18 -19.29
CA ASP A 53 -4.08 4.11 -17.93
C ASP A 53 -5.21 4.18 -16.89
N LEU A 54 -5.15 3.29 -15.91
CA LEU A 54 -6.13 3.28 -14.81
C LEU A 54 -5.76 4.31 -13.75
N PRO A 55 -6.77 4.93 -13.11
CA PRO A 55 -6.52 5.86 -12.02
C PRO A 55 -5.83 5.15 -10.85
N GLU A 56 -4.94 5.89 -10.21
CA GLU A 56 -4.27 5.45 -9.00
C GLU A 56 -5.23 5.35 -7.79
N GLY A 57 -4.75 4.66 -6.76
CA GLY A 57 -5.39 4.59 -5.46
C GLY A 57 -5.34 5.92 -4.70
N ILE A 58 -5.98 5.94 -3.54
CA ILE A 58 -6.05 7.14 -2.69
C ILE A 58 -4.71 7.36 -2.01
N SER A 59 -4.18 8.58 -2.12
CA SER A 59 -2.87 8.91 -1.54
C SER A 59 -2.96 9.90 -0.39
N ASP A 60 -2.10 9.68 0.59
CA ASP A 60 -1.83 10.62 1.68
C ASP A 60 -0.33 10.62 2.01
N SER A 61 0.23 11.80 2.25
CA SER A 61 1.65 11.99 2.62
C SER A 61 2.67 11.33 1.66
N HIS A 62 2.48 11.47 0.35
CA HIS A 62 3.44 10.93 -0.61
C HIS A 62 4.84 11.54 -0.45
N GLY A 63 5.88 10.70 -0.50
CA GLY A 63 7.28 11.12 -0.33
C GLY A 63 7.71 11.34 1.12
N LYS A 64 6.80 11.18 2.09
CA LYS A 64 7.07 11.42 3.52
C LYS A 64 6.43 10.36 4.41
N SER A 65 7.24 9.54 5.07
CA SER A 65 6.73 8.58 6.04
C SER A 65 5.98 9.25 7.20
N VAL A 66 4.92 8.60 7.67
CA VAL A 66 4.05 9.05 8.75
C VAL A 66 4.24 8.21 10.03
N THR A 67 3.66 8.65 11.14
CA THR A 67 3.61 7.89 12.39
C THR A 67 2.23 7.20 12.50
N PRO A 68 2.15 5.94 12.96
CA PRO A 68 3.25 5.06 13.39
C PRO A 68 4.10 4.54 12.23
N LYS A 69 5.37 4.17 12.53
CA LYS A 69 6.26 3.59 11.51
C LYS A 69 5.71 2.31 10.90
N SER A 70 5.03 1.48 11.70
CA SER A 70 4.39 0.24 11.26
C SER A 70 3.00 0.12 11.89
N LEU A 71 1.96 -0.07 11.06
CA LEU A 71 0.61 -0.38 11.54
C LEU A 71 0.59 -1.71 12.30
N TYR A 72 1.32 -2.72 11.82
CA TYR A 72 1.39 -4.02 12.47
C TYR A 72 1.94 -3.91 13.90
N LEU A 73 3.05 -3.20 14.08
CA LEU A 73 3.64 -3.04 15.42
C LEU A 73 2.75 -2.20 16.35
N ALA A 74 2.09 -1.16 15.81
CA ALA A 74 1.14 -0.35 16.57
C ALA A 74 -0.05 -1.19 17.06
N GLN A 75 -0.69 -1.94 16.16
CA GLN A 75 -1.80 -2.84 16.47
C GLN A 75 -1.39 -3.97 17.41
N LEU A 76 -0.18 -4.52 17.24
CA LEU A 76 0.34 -5.56 18.13
C LEU A 76 0.57 -5.02 19.55
N THR A 77 1.14 -3.81 19.65
CA THR A 77 1.35 -3.13 20.94
C THR A 77 0.03 -2.85 21.63
N GLU A 78 -0.96 -2.33 20.89
CA GLU A 78 -2.29 -2.03 21.41
C GLU A 78 -3.00 -3.31 21.91
N ARG A 79 -2.89 -4.40 21.15
CA ARG A 79 -3.55 -5.66 21.48
C ARG A 79 -2.89 -6.43 22.63
N LEU A 80 -1.55 -6.46 22.68
CA LEU A 80 -0.79 -7.40 23.52
C LEU A 80 0.29 -6.74 24.40
N SER A 81 0.32 -5.40 24.48
CA SER A 81 1.33 -4.58 25.15
C SER A 81 2.69 -4.48 24.42
N PRO A 82 3.56 -3.53 24.81
CA PRO A 82 4.91 -3.39 24.25
C PRO A 82 5.78 -4.65 24.39
N GLN A 83 5.51 -5.53 25.35
CA GLN A 83 6.28 -6.77 25.50
C GLN A 83 6.12 -7.71 24.29
N ALA A 84 4.94 -7.73 23.66
CA ALA A 84 4.70 -8.59 22.49
C ALA A 84 5.55 -8.17 21.28
N VAL A 85 5.80 -6.87 21.13
CA VAL A 85 6.68 -6.32 20.09
C VAL A 85 8.15 -6.69 20.36
N LYS A 86 8.60 -6.56 21.61
CA LYS A 86 9.94 -7.00 22.02
C LYS A 86 10.18 -8.49 21.76
N ASN A 87 9.18 -9.33 21.99
CA ASN A 87 9.28 -10.77 21.78
C ASN A 87 9.52 -11.16 20.30
N ILE A 88 9.22 -10.27 19.35
CA ILE A 88 9.46 -10.47 17.91
C ILE A 88 10.64 -9.64 17.37
N GLY A 89 11.45 -9.06 18.25
CA GLY A 89 12.70 -8.36 17.89
C GLY A 89 12.55 -6.89 17.50
N TYR A 90 11.47 -6.22 17.94
CA TYR A 90 11.20 -4.81 17.69
C TYR A 90 11.14 -3.98 18.97
#